data_AF-A0A6B1GWA6-F1
#
_entry.id   AF-A0A6B1GWA6-F1
#
_cell.length_a   1.000
_cell.length_b   1.000
_cell.length_c   1.000
_cell.angle_alpha   90.00
_cell.angle_beta   90.00
_cell.angle_gamma   90.00
#
_symmetry.space_group_name_H-M   'P 1'
#
loop_
_entity.id
_entity.type
_entity.pdbx_description
1 polymer ?
#
loop_
_entity_poly.entity_id
_entity_poly.type
_entity_poly.pdbx_seq_one_letter_code
_entity_poly.pdbx_strand_id
1 'polypeptide(L)'
;MVYKLLHVLGAVMVLAAAGGVAVHAANGGRREDNQLRGLLAGMHGIGLVLSVVAGFGMLGGSLPGWAWVKLVIWLCFGAALTLPYRQQALAKPLVVILPLLAAFAAYLSLYKPF
;
A
#
# COMPACT_ATOMS: atom_id res chain seq x y z
N MET A 1 15.93 -13.53 -5.69
CA MET A 1 16.41 -12.18 -5.31
C MET A 1 15.58 -11.08 -5.95
N VAL A 2 15.44 -11.06 -7.29
CA VAL A 2 14.69 -10.01 -8.03
C VAL A 2 13.27 -9.79 -7.51
N TYR A 3 12.47 -10.85 -7.30
CA TYR A 3 11.11 -10.70 -6.77
C TYR A 3 11.07 -10.03 -5.39
N LYS A 4 12.02 -10.32 -4.51
CA LYS A 4 12.08 -9.69 -3.17
C LYS A 4 12.33 -8.19 -3.29
N LEU A 5 13.24 -7.79 -4.18
CA LEU A 5 13.55 -6.38 -4.42
C LEU A 5 12.33 -5.65 -5.01
N LEU A 6 11.69 -6.22 -6.04
CA LEU A 6 10.49 -5.65 -6.65
C LEU A 6 9.32 -5.56 -5.65
N HIS A 7 9.15 -6.57 -4.79
CA HIS A 7 8.12 -6.56 -3.76
C HIS A 7 8.33 -5.43 -2.75
N VAL A 8 9.56 -5.24 -2.28
CA VAL A 8 9.90 -4.18 -1.32
C VAL A 8 9.83 -2.80 -1.96
N LEU A 9 10.37 -2.64 -3.18
CA LEU A 9 10.27 -1.39 -3.93
C LEU A 9 8.81 -1.00 -4.14
N GLY A 10 7.98 -1.95 -4.59
CA GLY A 10 6.56 -1.74 -4.75
C GLY A 10 5.89 -1.29 -3.45
N ALA A 11 6.18 -1.95 -2.34
CA ALA A 11 5.63 -1.61 -1.02
C ALA A 11 5.99 -0.17 -0.60
N VAL A 12 7.24 0.22 -0.81
CA VAL A 12 7.73 1.57 -0.51
C VAL A 12 7.03 2.61 -1.39
N MET A 13 6.88 2.34 -2.69
CA MET A 13 6.16 3.23 -3.60
C MET A 13 4.69 3.42 -3.19
N VAL A 14 4.01 2.34 -2.79
CA VAL A 14 2.62 2.35 -2.31
C VAL A 14 2.49 3.22 -1.06
N LEU A 15 3.36 3.00 -0.07
CA LEU A 15 3.34 3.75 1.19
C LEU A 15 3.70 5.22 0.98
N ALA A 16 4.73 5.53 0.20
CA ALA A 16 5.12 6.90 -0.09
C ALA A 16 3.99 7.66 -0.79
N ALA A 17 3.37 7.05 -1.80
CA ALA A 17 2.28 7.68 -2.53
C ALA A 17 1.01 7.86 -1.67
N ALA A 18 0.59 6.81 -0.96
CA ALA A 18 -0.61 6.86 -0.12
C ALA A 18 -0.41 7.80 1.09
N GLY A 19 0.78 7.80 1.70
CA GLY A 19 1.15 8.71 2.78
C GLY A 19 1.15 10.17 2.31
N GLY A 20 1.74 10.45 1.14
CA GLY A 20 1.73 11.80 0.56
C GLY A 20 0.31 12.30 0.30
N VAL A 21 -0.57 11.46 -0.25
CA VAL A 21 -1.99 11.79 -0.45
C VAL A 21 -2.72 11.99 0.88
N ALA A 22 -2.50 11.13 1.88
CA ALA A 22 -3.14 11.23 3.18
C ALA A 22 -2.74 12.51 3.92
N VAL A 23 -1.45 12.87 3.93
CA VAL A 23 -0.95 14.10 4.55
C VAL A 23 -1.49 15.34 3.82
N HIS A 24 -1.48 15.35 2.48
CA HIS A 24 -2.04 16.45 1.70
C HIS A 24 -3.51 16.68 2.02
N ALA A 25 -4.32 15.63 2.00
CA ALA A 25 -5.74 15.70 2.33
C ALA A 25 -5.98 16.07 3.80
N ALA A 26 -5.15 15.60 4.73
CA ALA A 26 -5.24 15.92 6.15
C ALA A 26 -5.01 17.42 6.45
N ASN A 27 -4.25 18.09 5.57
CA ASN A 27 -4.01 19.53 5.59
C ASN A 27 -5.08 20.33 4.81
N GLY A 28 -6.20 19.70 4.45
CA GLY A 28 -7.33 20.34 3.75
C GLY A 28 -7.25 20.29 2.23
N GLY A 29 -6.17 19.72 1.68
CA GLY A 29 -5.99 19.54 0.24
C GLY A 29 -7.06 18.66 -0.40
N ARG A 30 -7.35 18.92 -1.67
CA ARG A 30 -8.25 18.14 -2.50
C ARG A 30 -7.47 17.39 -3.59
N ARG A 31 -8.18 16.68 -4.45
CA ARG A 31 -7.53 15.98 -5.57
C ARG A 31 -7.06 16.95 -6.66
N GLU A 32 -7.81 18.03 -6.86
CA GLU A 32 -7.61 18.98 -7.96
C GLU A 32 -6.41 19.90 -7.75
N ASP A 33 -6.12 20.25 -6.50
CA ASP A 33 -5.02 21.14 -6.10
C ASP A 33 -3.66 20.42 -5.97
N ASN A 34 -3.66 19.08 -5.95
CA ASN A 34 -2.43 18.31 -5.86
C ASN A 34 -1.73 18.20 -7.24
N GLN A 35 -0.73 19.04 -7.46
CA GLN A 35 0.08 19.06 -8.68
C GLN A 35 0.79 17.71 -8.95
N LEU A 36 1.09 16.95 -7.90
CA LEU A 36 1.75 15.64 -7.99
C LEU A 36 0.76 14.47 -8.09
N ARG A 37 -0.56 14.71 -8.21
CA ARG A 37 -1.58 13.65 -8.22
C ARG A 37 -1.32 12.54 -9.23
N GLY A 38 -0.81 12.89 -10.42
CA GLY A 38 -0.51 11.92 -11.48
C GLY A 38 0.68 11.02 -11.11
N LEU A 39 1.76 11.63 -10.60
CA LEU A 39 2.93 10.91 -10.12
C LEU A 39 2.56 9.98 -8.94
N LEU A 40 1.83 10.49 -7.95
CA LEU A 40 1.42 9.70 -6.78
C LEU A 40 0.48 8.55 -7.19
N ALA A 41 -0.46 8.79 -8.11
CA ALA A 41 -1.30 7.72 -8.64
C ALA A 41 -0.50 6.66 -9.40
N GLY A 42 0.46 7.07 -10.24
CA GLY A 42 1.35 6.17 -10.96
C GLY A 42 2.24 5.35 -10.03
N MET A 43 2.90 6.00 -9.06
CA MET A 43 3.71 5.34 -8.04
C MET A 43 2.89 4.32 -7.24
N HIS A 44 1.68 4.68 -6.83
CA HIS A 44 0.82 3.77 -6.08
C HIS A 44 0.36 2.58 -6.92
N GLY A 45 -0.14 2.81 -8.14
CA GLY A 45 -0.63 1.76 -9.02
C GLY A 45 0.48 0.79 -9.45
N ILE A 46 1.60 1.32 -9.93
CA ILE A 46 2.78 0.51 -10.30
C ILE A 46 3.32 -0.21 -9.06
N GLY A 47 3.41 0.49 -7.92
CA GLY A 47 3.88 -0.11 -6.67
C GLY A 47 3.03 -1.29 -6.21
N LEU A 48 1.70 -1.20 -6.33
CA LEU A 48 0.78 -2.29 -6.03
C LEU A 48 1.00 -3.48 -6.96
N VAL A 49 1.10 -3.24 -8.27
CA VAL A 49 1.36 -4.31 -9.26
C VAL A 49 2.68 -5.01 -8.94
N LEU A 50 3.75 -4.25 -8.72
CA LEU A 50 5.06 -4.81 -8.34
C LEU A 50 4.98 -5.62 -7.05
N SER A 51 4.30 -5.11 -6.03
CA SER A 51 4.14 -5.79 -4.74
C SER A 51 3.38 -7.10 -4.91
N VAL A 52 2.21 -7.09 -5.55
CA VAL A 52 1.36 -8.27 -5.66
C VAL A 52 2.02 -9.33 -6.56
N VAL A 53 2.45 -8.95 -7.77
CA VAL A 53 3.05 -9.89 -8.74
C VAL A 53 4.33 -10.51 -8.20
N ALA A 54 5.24 -9.71 -7.65
CA ALA A 54 6.47 -10.24 -7.09
C ALA A 54 6.23 -11.06 -5.81
N GLY A 55 5.18 -10.73 -5.04
CA GLY A 55 4.73 -11.53 -3.90
C GLY A 55 4.32 -12.95 -4.33
N PHE A 56 3.47 -13.07 -5.35
CA PHE A 56 3.10 -14.36 -5.93
C PHE A 56 4.30 -15.09 -6.54
N GLY A 57 5.19 -14.37 -7.22
CA GLY A 57 6.44 -14.94 -7.74
C GLY A 57 7.34 -15.56 -6.66
N MET A 58 7.31 -15.03 -5.43
CA MET A 58 8.02 -15.63 -4.29
C MET A 58 7.27 -16.82 -3.65
N LEU A 59 5.94 -16.89 -3.77
CA LEU A 59 5.12 -17.95 -3.18
C LEU A 59 5.18 -19.28 -3.94
N GLY A 60 5.48 -19.23 -5.25
CA GLY A 60 5.70 -20.45 -6.05
C GLY A 60 4.48 -21.36 -6.21
N GLY A 61 3.26 -20.88 -5.94
CA GLY A 61 2.00 -21.56 -6.30
C GLY A 61 1.11 -21.99 -5.13
N SER A 62 1.60 -22.03 -3.90
CA SER A 62 0.76 -22.26 -2.72
C SER A 62 0.39 -20.95 -2.02
N LEU A 63 -0.86 -20.82 -1.56
CA LEU A 63 -1.30 -19.72 -0.71
C LEU A 63 -1.60 -20.23 0.70
N PRO A 64 -0.60 -20.29 1.59
CA PRO A 64 -0.83 -20.51 3.02
C PRO A 64 -1.71 -19.41 3.60
N GLY A 65 -2.32 -19.64 4.75
CA GLY A 65 -3.31 -18.72 5.31
C GLY A 65 -2.75 -17.31 5.53
N TRP A 66 -1.51 -17.16 6.00
CA TRP A 66 -0.88 -15.85 6.16
C TRP A 66 -0.78 -15.05 4.85
N ALA A 67 -0.65 -15.74 3.71
CA ALA A 67 -0.57 -15.11 2.39
C ALA A 67 -1.92 -14.55 1.95
N TRP A 68 -3.02 -15.24 2.27
CA TRP A 68 -4.38 -14.73 2.06
C TRP A 68 -4.65 -13.46 2.84
N VAL A 69 -4.29 -13.43 4.12
CA VAL A 69 -4.44 -12.21 4.94
C VAL A 69 -3.61 -11.06 4.36
N LYS A 70 -2.38 -11.33 3.93
CA LYS A 70 -1.54 -10.32 3.28
C LYS A 70 -2.13 -9.81 1.96
N LEU A 71 -2.80 -10.67 1.19
CA LEU A 71 -3.49 -10.25 -0.02
C LEU A 71 -4.65 -9.29 0.28
N VAL A 72 -5.44 -9.57 1.32
CA VAL A 72 -6.49 -8.65 1.80
C VAL A 72 -5.89 -7.29 2.19
N ILE A 73 -4.74 -7.29 2.89
CA ILE A 73 -4.02 -6.06 3.22
C ILE A 73 -3.65 -5.27 1.95
N TRP A 74 -3.13 -5.93 0.91
CA TRP A 74 -2.80 -5.26 -0.35
C TRP A 74 -4.04 -4.70 -1.06
N LEU A 75 -5.20 -5.37 -0.96
CA LEU A 75 -6.47 -4.83 -1.46
C LEU A 75 -6.89 -3.57 -0.68
N CYS A 76 -6.72 -3.55 0.64
CA CYS A 76 -6.93 -2.35 1.44
C CYS A 76 -6.02 -1.19 0.99
N PHE A 77 -4.74 -1.47 0.71
CA PHE A 77 -3.84 -0.47 0.12
C PHE A 77 -4.33 0.03 -1.24
N GLY A 78 -4.89 -0.84 -2.08
CA GLY A 78 -5.54 -0.45 -3.35
C GLY A 78 -6.64 0.59 -3.20
N ALA A 79 -7.45 0.49 -2.15
CA ALA A 79 -8.48 1.47 -1.85
C ALA A 79 -7.91 2.76 -1.21
N ALA A 80 -6.81 2.63 -0.47
CA ALA A 80 -6.27 3.67 0.41
C ALA A 80 -5.88 4.96 -0.32
N LEU A 81 -5.49 4.92 -1.59
CA LEU A 81 -5.14 6.13 -2.34
C LEU A 81 -6.34 7.06 -2.55
N THR A 82 -7.54 6.51 -2.72
CA THR A 82 -8.74 7.31 -3.04
C THR A 82 -9.44 7.82 -1.79
N LEU A 83 -9.30 7.11 -0.68
CA LEU A 83 -10.08 7.32 0.54
C LEU A 83 -9.88 8.72 1.18
N PRO A 84 -8.66 9.29 1.25
CA PRO A 84 -8.43 10.62 1.83
C PRO A 84 -9.20 11.74 1.11
N TYR A 85 -9.39 11.64 -0.21
CA TYR A 85 -10.12 12.63 -0.99
C TYR A 85 -11.63 12.38 -1.04
N ARG A 86 -12.08 11.12 -0.88
CA ARG A 86 -13.52 10.80 -0.80
C ARG A 86 -14.10 11.10 0.58
N GLN A 87 -13.29 10.96 1.63
CA GLN A 87 -13.71 11.24 3.00
C GLN A 87 -12.55 11.87 3.79
N GLN A 88 -12.49 13.20 3.80
CA GLN A 88 -11.39 13.94 4.43
C GLN A 88 -11.22 13.64 5.92
N ALA A 89 -12.29 13.25 6.63
CA ALA A 89 -12.21 12.82 8.03
C ALA A 89 -11.27 11.62 8.25
N LEU A 90 -11.08 10.78 7.23
CA LEU A 90 -10.19 9.61 7.29
C LEU A 90 -8.73 9.95 6.97
N ALA A 91 -8.44 11.13 6.41
CA ALA A 91 -7.09 11.47 5.98
C ALA A 91 -6.07 11.44 7.13
N LYS A 92 -6.39 12.06 8.28
CA LYS A 92 -5.53 12.05 9.47
C LYS A 92 -5.32 10.63 10.03
N PRO A 93 -6.37 9.82 10.28
CA PRO A 93 -6.19 8.43 10.68
C PRO A 93 -5.32 7.61 9.72
N LEU A 94 -5.48 7.80 8.40
CA LEU A 94 -4.74 7.03 7.39
C LEU A 94 -3.23 7.27 7.42
N VAL A 95 -2.76 8.44 7.88
CA VAL A 95 -1.32 8.69 8.08
C VAL A 95 -0.70 7.68 9.06
N VAL A 96 -1.48 7.24 10.06
CA VAL A 96 -1.03 6.29 11.09
C VAL A 96 -1.41 4.85 10.74
N ILE A 97 -2.63 4.64 10.24
CA ILE A 97 -3.15 3.30 9.93
C ILE A 97 -2.33 2.62 8.82
N LEU A 98 -1.91 3.36 7.78
CA LEU A 98 -1.19 2.77 6.65
C LEU A 98 0.17 2.17 7.04
N PRO A 99 1.04 2.86 7.80
CA PRO A 99 2.25 2.26 8.35
C PRO A 99 1.99 1.04 9.25
N LEU A 100 0.98 1.09 10.11
CA LEU A 100 0.63 -0.03 11.00
C LEU A 100 0.17 -1.26 10.21
N LEU A 101 -0.64 -1.05 9.17
CA LEU A 101 -1.11 -2.10 8.28
C LEU A 101 0.06 -2.73 7.49
N ALA A 102 1.02 -1.91 7.04
CA ALA A 102 2.24 -2.41 6.41
C ALA A 102 3.13 -3.17 7.39
N ALA A 103 3.27 -2.70 8.63
CA ALA A 103 4.02 -3.39 9.69
C ALA A 103 3.38 -4.76 9.99
N PHE A 104 2.06 -4.84 10.05
CA PHE A 104 1.35 -6.10 10.19
C PHE A 104 1.57 -7.05 8.99
N ALA A 105 1.56 -6.53 7.76
CA ALA A 105 1.89 -7.32 6.58
C ALA A 105 3.35 -7.86 6.60
N ALA A 106 4.28 -7.06 7.13
CA ALA A 106 5.66 -7.46 7.34
C ALA A 106 5.77 -8.55 8.42
N TYR A 107 5.09 -8.38 9.56
CA TYR A 107 4.98 -9.39 10.61
C TYR A 107 4.52 -10.75 10.05
N LEU A 108 3.43 -10.77 9.28
CA LEU A 108 2.94 -12.01 8.65
C LEU A 108 4.00 -12.68 7.76
N SER A 109 4.82 -11.88 7.06
CA SER A 109 5.86 -12.40 6.18
C SER A 109 7.07 -12.98 6.92
N LEU A 110 7.38 -12.41 8.10
CA LEU A 110 8.48 -12.85 8.95
C LEU A 110 8.11 -14.14 9.69
N TYR A 111 6.96 -14.14 10.36
CA TYR A 111 6.60 -15.22 11.29
C TYR A 111 5.76 -16.33 10.65
N LYS A 112 5.05 -16.06 9.55
CA LYS A 112 4.21 -17.03 8.83
C LYS A 112 3.38 -17.94 9.76
N PRO A 113 2.59 -17.38 10.68
CA PRO A 113 2.08 -18.13 11.83
C PRO A 113 1.03 -19.21 11.52
N PHE A 114 0.48 -19.27 10.29
CA PHE A 114 -0.55 -20.22 9.86
C PHE A 114 -0.61 -20.36 8.33
#